data_AF-A0A316B925-F1
#
_entry.id   AF-A0A316B925-F1
#
_cell.length_a   1.000
_cell.length_b   1.000
_cell.length_c   1.000
_cell.angle_alpha   90.00
_cell.angle_beta   90.00
_cell.angle_gamma   90.00
#
_symmetry.space_group_name_H-M   'P 1'
#
loop_
_entity.id
_entity.type
_entity.pdbx_description
1 polymer ?
#
loop_
_entity_poly.entity_id
_entity_poly.type
_entity_poly.pdbx_seq_one_letter_code
_entity_poly.pdbx_strand_id
1 'polypeptide(L)'
;MNKKVITVLQIVIPAVTIAGAALIGSFYYATQRCTDEVPDTTSLYVYTVDEEFGELNQRYAKAMGIEPKAKDRLITYDSIPEISSWNEVKYIYIFSDTAVEAADEDYKAGKNVKLAIPSDVVFYYGDCSGIWSLFGDEVKNDDRSHYGEYMVFDTAGDSFKKVYEEPDYYFYYKYDPSTWEEFRTELDSYLTANDASSDVSMLITTRSKPDASNLQMKLMYEFPASNYDSAHYSKVWNESYNKEVGMKIAIPSVCLVVLLTGIEILFAWLKKPRKQEA
;
A
#
# COMPACT_ATOMS: atom_id res chain seq x y z
N MET A 1 -42.85 14.34 -41.24
CA MET A 1 -41.76 15.00 -40.47
C MET A 1 -40.78 15.63 -41.45
N ASN A 2 -40.38 16.89 -41.24
CA ASN A 2 -39.55 17.64 -42.18
C ASN A 2 -38.14 17.01 -42.31
N LYS A 3 -37.61 16.81 -43.53
CA LYS A 3 -36.29 16.17 -43.76
C LYS A 3 -35.18 16.82 -42.94
N LYS A 4 -35.22 18.15 -42.78
CA LYS A 4 -34.27 18.91 -41.95
C LYS A 4 -34.32 18.50 -40.47
N VAL A 5 -35.51 18.25 -39.93
CA VAL A 5 -35.69 17.83 -38.52
C VAL A 5 -35.10 16.44 -38.28
N ILE A 6 -35.28 15.52 -39.23
CA ILE A 6 -34.70 14.17 -39.14
C ILE A 6 -33.17 14.25 -39.16
N THR A 7 -32.57 15.03 -40.05
CA THR A 7 -31.11 15.18 -40.13
C THR A 7 -30.53 15.81 -38.87
N VAL A 8 -31.19 16.81 -38.29
CA VAL A 8 -30.75 17.41 -37.02
C VAL A 8 -30.79 16.39 -35.89
N LEU A 9 -31.87 15.61 -35.78
CA LEU A 9 -31.98 14.56 -34.75
C LEU A 9 -30.91 13.48 -34.89
N GLN A 10 -30.55 13.07 -36.12
CA GLN A 10 -29.48 12.09 -36.40
C GLN A 10 -28.08 12.57 -36.02
N ILE A 11 -27.86 13.87 -35.89
CA ILE A 11 -26.57 14.42 -35.46
C ILE A 11 -26.59 14.69 -33.96
N VAL A 12 -27.67 15.30 -33.47
CA VAL A 12 -27.79 15.75 -32.08
C VAL A 12 -27.88 14.57 -31.12
N ILE A 13 -28.66 13.53 -31.44
CA ILE A 13 -28.83 12.39 -30.54
C ILE A 13 -27.49 11.67 -30.30
N PRO A 14 -26.73 11.24 -31.33
CA PRO A 14 -25.42 10.62 -31.09
C PRO A 14 -24.44 11.56 -30.39
N ALA A 15 -24.40 12.84 -30.75
CA ALA A 15 -23.51 13.81 -30.10
C ALA A 15 -23.83 13.96 -28.59
N VAL A 16 -25.11 14.07 -28.23
CA VAL A 16 -25.56 14.14 -26.83
C VAL A 16 -25.28 12.83 -26.10
N THR A 17 -25.50 11.68 -26.74
CA THR A 17 -25.22 10.37 -26.14
C THR A 17 -23.73 10.17 -25.88
N ILE A 18 -22.85 10.54 -26.82
CA ILE A 18 -21.40 10.46 -26.66
C ILE A 18 -20.93 11.41 -25.56
N ALA A 19 -21.41 12.66 -25.56
CA ALA A 19 -21.08 13.63 -24.51
C ALA A 19 -21.54 13.16 -23.13
N GLY A 20 -22.76 12.62 -23.02
CA GLY A 20 -23.30 12.06 -21.79
C GLY A 20 -22.50 10.85 -21.29
N ALA A 21 -22.14 9.93 -22.19
CA ALA A 21 -21.30 8.78 -21.85
C ALA A 21 -19.89 9.21 -21.41
N ALA A 22 -19.29 10.19 -22.07
CA ALA A 22 -17.99 10.75 -21.69
C ALA A 22 -18.04 11.43 -20.31
N LEU A 23 -19.10 12.18 -20.02
CA LEU A 23 -19.31 12.82 -18.71
C LEU A 23 -19.49 11.78 -17.60
N ILE A 24 -20.38 10.80 -17.79
CA ILE A 24 -20.62 9.72 -16.82
C ILE A 24 -19.34 8.91 -16.61
N GLY A 25 -18.64 8.55 -17.70
CA GLY A 25 -17.36 7.85 -17.64
C GLY A 25 -16.29 8.65 -16.90
N SER A 26 -16.17 9.94 -17.16
CA SER A 26 -15.21 10.81 -16.45
C SER A 26 -15.54 10.92 -14.97
N PHE A 27 -16.82 11.07 -14.61
CA PHE A 27 -17.27 11.11 -13.22
C PHE A 27 -17.02 9.77 -12.52
N TYR A 28 -17.32 8.65 -13.18
CA TYR A 28 -17.05 7.31 -12.65
C TYR A 28 -15.54 7.09 -12.46
N TYR A 29 -14.70 7.47 -13.42
CA TYR A 29 -13.25 7.42 -13.26
C TYR A 29 -12.76 8.28 -12.09
N ALA A 30 -13.24 9.53 -11.99
CA ALA A 30 -12.82 10.45 -10.94
C ALA A 30 -13.19 9.97 -9.53
N THR A 31 -14.32 9.27 -9.40
CA THR A 31 -14.82 8.75 -8.12
C THR A 31 -14.29 7.37 -7.75
N GLN A 32 -13.85 6.57 -8.74
CA GLN A 32 -13.42 5.19 -8.52
C GLN A 32 -11.91 4.98 -8.61
N ARG A 33 -11.16 5.95 -9.17
CA ARG A 33 -9.69 5.86 -9.23
C ARG A 33 -9.11 5.92 -7.82
N CYS A 34 -8.07 5.13 -7.57
CA CYS A 34 -7.28 5.26 -6.36
C CYS A 34 -6.29 6.42 -6.51
N THR A 35 -6.19 7.24 -5.47
CA THR A 35 -5.25 8.37 -5.36
C THR A 35 -4.34 8.25 -4.16
N ASP A 36 -4.30 7.07 -3.53
CA ASP A 36 -3.51 6.84 -2.33
C ASP A 36 -2.04 6.98 -2.67
N GLU A 37 -1.28 7.68 -1.84
CA GLU A 37 0.15 7.87 -2.03
C GLU A 37 0.86 7.44 -0.76
N VAL A 38 1.90 6.64 -0.95
CA VAL A 38 2.82 6.24 0.12
C VAL A 38 4.13 6.99 -0.10
N PRO A 39 4.72 7.59 0.96
CA PRO A 39 5.97 8.33 0.87
C PRO A 39 7.07 7.53 0.17
N ASP A 40 7.74 8.15 -0.81
CA ASP A 40 8.79 7.53 -1.60
C ASP A 40 10.11 7.39 -0.80
N THR A 41 10.16 6.34 0.01
CA THR A 41 11.26 6.00 0.92
C THR A 41 12.07 4.79 0.44
N THR A 42 13.18 4.50 1.12
CA THR A 42 14.00 3.30 0.90
C THR A 42 13.53 2.10 1.73
N SER A 43 12.31 2.15 2.25
CA SER A 43 11.83 1.22 3.26
C SER A 43 10.56 0.50 2.80
N LEU A 44 10.40 -0.72 3.30
CA LEU A 44 9.27 -1.59 3.02
C LEU A 44 8.74 -2.09 4.36
N TYR A 45 7.45 -1.92 4.60
CA TYR A 45 6.80 -2.53 5.74
C TYR A 45 6.15 -3.84 5.33
N VAL A 46 6.34 -4.83 6.18
CA VAL A 46 5.78 -6.16 6.05
C VAL A 46 4.91 -6.40 7.27
N TYR A 47 3.70 -6.87 7.04
CA TYR A 47 2.73 -7.13 8.10
C TYR A 47 1.84 -8.31 7.71
N THR A 48 1.20 -8.90 8.71
CA THR A 48 0.29 -10.04 8.54
C THR A 48 -1.12 -9.60 8.96
N VAL A 49 -2.11 -9.90 8.13
CA VAL A 49 -3.53 -9.60 8.41
C VAL A 49 -4.38 -10.80 8.06
N ASP A 50 -4.29 -11.27 6.82
CA ASP A 50 -5.18 -12.31 6.28
C ASP A 50 -4.43 -13.60 5.88
N GLU A 51 -3.12 -13.68 6.10
CA GLU A 51 -2.23 -14.83 5.76
C GLU A 51 -2.39 -15.42 4.34
N GLU A 52 -2.96 -14.67 3.40
CA GLU A 52 -3.33 -15.16 2.09
C GLU A 52 -2.75 -14.29 0.97
N PHE A 53 -2.42 -14.91 -0.16
CA PHE A 53 -2.15 -14.20 -1.41
C PHE A 53 -3.43 -13.63 -1.99
N GLY A 54 -3.90 -12.54 -1.38
CA GLY A 54 -5.14 -11.86 -1.69
C GLY A 54 -5.10 -11.05 -2.99
N GLU A 55 -6.22 -10.40 -3.30
CA GLU A 55 -6.39 -9.61 -4.53
C GLU A 55 -5.30 -8.54 -4.70
N LEU A 56 -4.88 -7.90 -3.60
CA LEU A 56 -3.88 -6.84 -3.63
C LEU A 56 -2.54 -7.35 -4.17
N ASN A 57 -2.00 -8.40 -3.54
CA ASN A 57 -0.74 -9.00 -3.93
C ASN A 57 -0.81 -9.64 -5.33
N GLN A 58 -1.95 -10.25 -5.68
CA GLN A 58 -2.19 -10.79 -7.02
C GLN A 58 -2.12 -9.71 -8.10
N ARG A 59 -2.74 -8.55 -7.84
CA ARG A 59 -2.73 -7.42 -8.78
C ARG A 59 -1.32 -6.87 -8.97
N TYR A 60 -0.58 -6.66 -7.87
CA TYR A 60 0.81 -6.22 -7.94
C TYR A 60 1.69 -7.22 -8.70
N ALA A 61 1.63 -8.51 -8.33
CA ALA A 61 2.43 -9.56 -8.97
C ALA A 61 2.14 -9.63 -10.48
N LYS A 62 0.86 -9.58 -10.88
CA LYS A 62 0.46 -9.55 -12.29
C LYS A 62 0.98 -8.32 -13.02
N ALA A 63 0.93 -7.14 -12.40
CA ALA A 63 1.43 -5.91 -13.00
C ALA A 63 2.94 -5.94 -13.24
N MET A 64 3.68 -6.61 -12.35
CA MET A 64 5.13 -6.79 -12.44
C MET A 64 5.56 -8.02 -13.25
N GLY A 65 4.62 -8.87 -13.68
CA GLY A 65 4.94 -10.15 -14.33
C GLY A 65 5.65 -11.15 -13.41
N ILE A 66 5.35 -11.10 -12.11
CA ILE A 66 5.89 -12.02 -11.11
C ILE A 66 4.97 -13.24 -11.04
N GLU A 67 5.54 -14.43 -11.23
CA GLU A 67 4.91 -15.71 -10.93
C GLU A 67 5.41 -16.19 -9.56
N PRO A 68 4.62 -16.09 -8.48
CA PRO A 68 5.11 -16.41 -7.15
C PRO A 68 5.50 -17.88 -6.99
N LYS A 69 6.52 -18.14 -6.17
CA LYS A 69 7.06 -19.47 -5.95
C LYS A 69 6.09 -20.41 -5.23
N ALA A 70 5.42 -19.89 -4.19
CA ALA A 70 4.42 -20.61 -3.40
C ALA A 70 3.42 -19.59 -2.84
N LYS A 71 2.17 -19.63 -3.29
CA LYS A 71 1.15 -18.59 -3.04
C LYS A 71 0.72 -18.48 -1.56
N ASP A 72 1.00 -19.49 -0.76
CA ASP A 72 0.66 -19.59 0.66
C ASP A 72 1.86 -19.24 1.57
N ARG A 73 3.02 -18.92 1.00
CA ARG A 73 4.23 -18.70 1.80
C ARG A 73 4.22 -17.30 2.43
N LEU A 74 4.22 -17.28 3.76
CA LEU A 74 4.31 -16.11 4.62
C LEU A 74 5.75 -15.93 5.13
N ILE A 75 6.14 -14.68 5.40
CA ILE A 75 7.29 -14.38 6.23
C ILE A 75 6.97 -14.70 7.69
N THR A 76 7.79 -15.57 8.28
CA THR A 76 7.79 -15.90 9.71
C THR A 76 9.09 -15.41 10.34
N TYR A 77 9.19 -15.45 11.67
CA TYR A 77 10.43 -15.09 12.36
C TYR A 77 11.64 -15.90 11.87
N ASP A 78 11.45 -17.17 11.51
CA ASP A 78 12.50 -18.04 10.97
C ASP A 78 13.02 -17.61 9.59
N SER A 79 12.24 -16.84 8.83
CA SER A 79 12.64 -16.29 7.53
C SER A 79 13.60 -15.10 7.67
N ILE A 80 13.65 -14.44 8.83
CA ILE A 80 14.36 -13.18 9.02
C ILE A 80 15.87 -13.32 8.85
N PRO A 81 16.56 -14.35 9.40
CA PRO A 81 17.98 -14.54 9.14
C PRO A 81 18.31 -14.68 7.65
N GLU A 82 17.48 -15.40 6.89
CA GLU A 82 17.66 -15.53 5.43
C GLU A 82 17.48 -14.17 4.74
N ILE A 83 16.38 -13.47 5.00
CA ILE A 83 16.08 -12.17 4.39
C ILE A 83 17.18 -11.15 4.71
N SER A 84 17.70 -11.16 5.93
CA SER A 84 18.77 -10.25 6.37
C SER A 84 20.06 -10.38 5.55
N SER A 85 20.28 -11.56 4.95
CA SER A 85 21.45 -11.84 4.12
C SER A 85 21.33 -11.33 2.68
N TRP A 86 20.15 -10.84 2.29
CA TRP A 86 19.92 -10.36 0.92
C TRP A 86 20.63 -9.03 0.68
N ASN A 87 21.26 -8.91 -0.49
CA ASN A 87 22.08 -7.75 -0.84
C ASN A 87 21.31 -6.43 -0.80
N GLU A 88 20.01 -6.42 -1.05
CA GLU A 88 19.17 -5.23 -1.05
C GLU A 88 18.90 -4.71 0.38
N VAL A 89 19.02 -5.58 1.39
CA VAL A 89 18.69 -5.28 2.78
C VAL A 89 19.84 -4.52 3.46
N LYS A 90 19.49 -3.45 4.16
CA LYS A 90 20.39 -2.68 5.03
C LYS A 90 20.15 -3.04 6.50
N TYR A 91 18.91 -2.87 6.97
CA TYR A 91 18.48 -3.21 8.33
C TYR A 91 17.06 -3.77 8.33
N ILE A 92 16.79 -4.66 9.27
CA ILE A 92 15.44 -5.16 9.58
C ILE A 92 15.11 -4.70 11.01
N TYR A 93 13.94 -4.08 11.19
CA TYR A 93 13.39 -3.72 12.48
C TYR A 93 12.10 -4.50 12.69
N ILE A 94 12.02 -5.25 13.77
CA ILE A 94 10.92 -6.15 14.07
C ILE A 94 10.11 -5.52 15.19
N PHE A 95 8.80 -5.40 14.98
CA PHE A 95 7.92 -4.89 16.02
C PHE A 95 7.91 -5.84 17.22
N SER A 96 7.99 -5.28 18.43
CA SER A 96 8.08 -6.05 19.67
C SER A 96 6.76 -5.96 20.44
N ASP A 97 5.86 -6.91 20.21
CA ASP A 97 4.58 -7.00 20.94
C ASP A 97 4.81 -7.06 22.46
N THR A 98 5.85 -7.80 22.87
CA THR A 98 6.36 -7.84 24.25
C THR A 98 6.62 -6.46 24.85
N ALA A 99 7.29 -5.59 24.10
CA ALA A 99 7.65 -4.27 24.60
C ALA A 99 6.43 -3.34 24.65
N VAL A 100 5.48 -3.51 23.72
CA VAL A 100 4.25 -2.73 23.68
C VAL A 100 3.37 -3.04 24.88
N GLU A 101 3.13 -4.31 25.16
CA GLU A 101 2.28 -4.68 26.28
C GLU A 101 2.89 -4.32 27.62
N ALA A 102 4.20 -4.56 27.80
CA ALA A 102 4.87 -4.18 29.03
C ALA A 102 4.84 -2.66 29.25
N ALA A 103 4.99 -1.86 28.18
CA ALA A 103 4.81 -0.43 28.23
C ALA A 103 3.39 0.00 28.62
N ASP A 104 2.37 -0.63 28.05
CA ASP A 104 0.97 -0.34 28.32
C ASP A 104 0.57 -0.71 29.76
N GLU A 105 1.07 -1.83 30.29
CA GLU A 105 0.88 -2.23 31.69
C GLU A 105 1.49 -1.21 32.66
N ASP A 106 2.74 -0.80 32.41
CA ASP A 106 3.42 0.18 33.24
C ASP A 106 2.76 1.56 33.19
N TYR A 107 2.28 1.96 32.01
CA TYR A 107 1.49 3.19 31.84
C TYR A 107 0.17 3.12 32.62
N LYS A 108 -0.60 2.02 32.50
CA LYS A 108 -1.85 1.81 33.24
C LYS A 108 -1.63 1.77 34.76
N ALA A 109 -0.46 1.35 35.22
CA ALA A 109 -0.05 1.40 36.62
C ALA A 109 0.33 2.81 37.11
N GLY A 110 0.25 3.83 36.25
CA GLY A 110 0.58 5.22 36.57
C GLY A 110 2.07 5.51 36.62
N LYS A 111 2.91 4.66 36.01
CA LYS A 111 4.33 4.93 35.85
C LYS A 111 4.54 5.88 34.66
N ASN A 112 5.58 6.70 34.75
CA ASN A 112 6.09 7.42 33.59
C ASN A 112 6.87 6.42 32.74
N VAL A 113 6.49 6.30 31.48
CA VAL A 113 7.08 5.32 30.56
C VAL A 113 7.83 6.06 29.47
N LYS A 114 9.09 5.69 29.27
CA LYS A 114 9.96 6.18 28.20
C LYS A 114 10.06 5.16 27.09
N LEU A 115 9.58 5.51 25.91
CA LEU A 115 9.50 4.60 24.76
C LEU A 115 10.48 5.02 23.68
N ALA A 116 11.40 4.12 23.29
CA ALA A 116 12.32 4.35 22.19
C ALA A 116 11.85 3.71 20.88
N ILE A 117 11.89 4.51 19.82
CA ILE A 117 11.89 4.03 18.44
C ILE A 117 13.24 4.39 17.80
N PRO A 118 13.91 3.46 17.10
CA PRO A 118 15.10 3.80 16.33
C PRO A 118 14.78 4.96 15.37
N SER A 119 15.62 6.00 15.34
CA SER A 119 15.34 7.19 14.53
C SER A 119 15.12 6.83 13.07
N ASP A 120 15.89 5.86 12.55
CA ASP A 120 15.69 5.23 11.24
C ASP A 120 14.23 4.78 10.98
N VAL A 121 13.51 4.22 11.95
CA VAL A 121 12.10 3.79 11.79
C VAL A 121 11.15 4.99 11.71
N VAL A 122 11.39 6.00 12.55
CA VAL A 122 10.58 7.24 12.61
C VAL A 122 10.63 7.99 11.29
N PHE A 123 11.81 8.07 10.66
CA PHE A 123 12.00 8.81 9.41
C PHE A 123 11.12 8.31 8.25
N TYR A 124 10.65 7.05 8.30
CA TYR A 124 10.02 6.41 7.14
C TYR A 124 8.52 6.19 7.26
N TYR A 125 7.97 6.10 8.47
CA TYR A 125 6.57 5.72 8.69
C TYR A 125 5.71 6.74 9.44
N GLY A 126 6.30 7.89 9.78
CA GLY A 126 5.60 9.01 10.44
C GLY A 126 4.20 9.19 9.86
N ASP A 127 4.07 9.49 8.58
CA ASP A 127 2.80 9.89 7.95
C ASP A 127 1.78 8.78 7.62
N CYS A 128 2.12 7.49 7.66
CA CYS A 128 1.29 6.45 7.01
C CYS A 128 0.82 5.27 7.88
N SER A 129 1.46 4.97 9.01
CA SER A 129 1.23 3.68 9.73
C SER A 129 0.29 3.78 10.93
N GLY A 130 -0.33 4.94 11.18
CA GLY A 130 -0.99 5.17 12.47
C GLY A 130 0.01 5.27 13.65
N ILE A 131 1.33 5.17 13.41
CA ILE A 131 2.37 5.59 14.37
C ILE A 131 2.13 7.04 14.81
N TRP A 132 1.67 7.94 13.93
CA TRP A 132 1.17 9.27 14.33
C TRP A 132 0.12 9.23 15.46
N SER A 133 -0.73 8.21 15.54
CA SER A 133 -1.73 8.10 16.62
C SER A 133 -1.10 7.73 17.97
N LEU A 134 0.06 7.07 17.96
CA LEU A 134 0.87 6.82 19.15
C LEU A 134 1.70 8.05 19.54
N PHE A 135 2.03 8.92 18.56
CA PHE A 135 2.96 10.03 18.75
C PHE A 135 2.36 11.43 18.53
N GLY A 136 1.03 11.63 18.46
CA GLY A 136 0.35 12.94 18.35
C GLY A 136 0.85 13.89 17.23
N ASP A 137 0.10 14.91 16.81
CA ASP A 137 0.38 15.76 15.63
C ASP A 137 1.71 16.59 15.59
N GLU A 138 2.70 16.33 16.47
CA GLU A 138 3.85 17.22 16.71
C GLU A 138 5.25 16.83 16.14
N VAL A 139 5.47 15.69 15.49
CA VAL A 139 6.79 15.43 14.87
C VAL A 139 6.93 16.20 13.55
N LYS A 140 7.19 17.51 13.64
CA LYS A 140 7.38 18.37 12.47
C LYS A 140 8.66 17.99 11.73
N ASN A 141 8.49 17.83 10.44
CA ASN A 141 9.50 17.54 9.42
C ASN A 141 10.71 18.50 9.37
N ASP A 142 10.84 19.54 10.19
CA ASP A 142 11.91 20.54 10.07
C ASP A 142 13.10 20.34 11.02
N ASP A 143 13.03 19.46 12.03
CA ASP A 143 14.14 19.24 12.98
C ASP A 143 15.03 18.03 12.60
N ARG A 144 15.25 17.86 11.29
CA ARG A 144 15.89 16.70 10.61
C ARG A 144 17.37 16.46 10.94
N SER A 145 18.08 17.44 11.50
CA SER A 145 19.53 17.34 11.71
C SER A 145 19.96 16.89 13.10
N HIS A 146 19.01 16.57 14.00
CA HIS A 146 19.32 16.41 15.42
C HIS A 146 18.83 15.10 16.06
N TYR A 147 18.28 14.15 15.31
CA TYR A 147 17.86 12.87 15.89
C TYR A 147 19.10 12.03 16.25
N GLY A 148 19.19 11.56 17.51
CA GLY A 148 20.18 10.56 17.92
C GLY A 148 19.84 9.16 17.37
N GLU A 149 20.33 8.10 17.99
CA GLU A 149 19.97 6.72 17.57
C GLU A 149 18.48 6.38 17.81
N TYR A 150 17.83 7.07 18.76
CA TYR A 150 16.45 6.81 19.17
C TYR A 150 15.64 8.11 19.38
N MET A 151 14.32 8.02 19.24
CA MET A 151 13.37 9.01 19.74
C MET A 151 12.66 8.47 20.98
N VAL A 152 12.58 9.28 22.04
CA VAL A 152 11.95 8.90 23.32
C VAL A 152 10.62 9.63 23.52
N PHE A 153 9.54 8.91 23.83
CA PHE A 153 8.26 9.47 24.27
C PHE A 153 8.15 9.43 25.80
N ASP A 154 7.76 10.54 26.44
CA ASP A 154 7.52 10.62 27.89
C ASP A 154 6.02 10.85 28.15
N THR A 155 5.36 9.84 28.74
CA THR A 155 3.92 9.86 29.05
C THR A 155 3.50 10.91 30.09
N ALA A 156 4.44 11.49 30.85
CA ALA A 156 4.15 12.41 31.95
C ALA A 156 3.83 13.85 31.52
N GLY A 157 4.08 14.18 30.25
CA GLY A 157 4.19 15.57 29.80
C GLY A 157 3.27 16.02 28.67
N ASP A 158 2.44 15.14 28.09
CA ASP A 158 1.64 15.40 26.87
C ASP A 158 2.40 16.22 25.81
N SER A 159 3.72 16.03 25.72
CA SER A 159 4.59 16.81 24.83
C SER A 159 5.84 16.02 24.47
N PHE A 160 6.22 16.12 23.20
CA PHE A 160 7.45 15.53 22.69
C PHE A 160 8.65 16.28 23.25
N LYS A 161 9.29 15.68 24.25
CA LYS A 161 10.59 16.15 24.71
C LYS A 161 11.65 15.21 24.21
N LYS A 162 12.63 15.78 23.52
CA LYS A 162 13.90 15.11 23.24
C LYS A 162 14.58 14.81 24.57
N VAL A 163 14.49 13.58 25.04
CA VAL A 163 15.20 13.14 26.25
C VAL A 163 16.34 12.22 25.82
N TYR A 164 17.56 12.54 26.26
CA TYR A 164 18.76 11.71 26.06
C TYR A 164 18.97 10.79 27.28
N GLU A 165 17.89 10.20 27.77
CA GLU A 165 17.93 9.21 28.85
C GLU A 165 17.64 7.83 28.28
N GLU A 166 18.14 6.79 28.94
CA GLU A 166 17.92 5.40 28.55
C GLU A 166 16.42 5.10 28.53
N PRO A 167 15.88 4.54 27.42
CA PRO A 167 14.46 4.24 27.31
C PRO A 167 14.12 3.01 28.15
N ASP A 168 12.88 2.97 28.66
CA ASP A 168 12.36 1.82 29.41
C ASP A 168 11.99 0.68 28.44
N TYR A 169 11.49 1.02 27.24
CA TYR A 169 11.08 0.04 26.22
C TYR A 169 11.56 0.41 24.83
N TYR A 170 11.91 -0.61 24.03
CA TYR A 170 12.18 -0.48 22.60
C TYR A 170 11.06 -1.15 21.81
N PHE A 171 10.25 -0.36 21.10
CA PHE A 171 9.14 -0.89 20.29
C PHE A 171 9.59 -1.75 19.11
N TYR A 172 10.83 -1.55 18.69
CA TYR A 172 11.41 -2.28 17.59
C TYR A 172 12.72 -2.91 18.02
N TYR A 173 12.84 -4.20 17.79
CA TYR A 173 14.12 -4.90 17.82
C TYR A 173 14.80 -4.73 16.47
N LYS A 174 15.96 -4.07 16.46
CA LYS A 174 16.82 -4.03 15.26
C LYS A 174 17.52 -5.39 15.15
N TYR A 175 17.27 -6.11 14.07
CA TYR A 175 17.85 -7.43 13.87
C TYR A 175 19.39 -7.39 13.96
N ASP A 176 19.91 -8.10 14.95
CA ASP A 176 21.32 -8.39 15.14
C ASP A 176 21.48 -9.92 15.31
N PRO A 177 22.25 -10.60 14.45
CA PRO A 177 22.50 -12.04 14.55
C PRO A 177 23.08 -12.47 15.90
N SER A 178 23.82 -11.60 16.59
CA SER A 178 24.48 -11.92 17.85
C SER A 178 23.53 -11.99 19.06
N THR A 179 22.39 -11.29 18.97
CA THR A 179 21.36 -11.25 20.04
C THR A 179 20.03 -11.86 19.60
N TRP A 180 19.97 -12.45 18.39
CA TRP A 180 18.73 -12.95 17.80
C TRP A 180 18.07 -14.07 18.61
N GLU A 181 18.86 -15.04 19.07
CA GLU A 181 18.34 -16.18 19.84
C GLU A 181 17.78 -15.76 21.20
N GLU A 182 18.38 -14.74 21.83
CA GLU A 182 17.89 -14.16 23.09
C GLU A 182 16.54 -13.48 22.86
N PHE A 183 16.45 -12.60 21.87
CA PHE A 183 15.19 -11.96 21.48
C PHE A 183 14.09 -12.99 21.14
N ARG A 184 14.42 -14.05 20.38
CA ARG A 184 13.46 -15.10 20.03
C ARG A 184 12.97 -15.88 21.23
N THR A 185 13.85 -16.18 22.19
CA THR A 185 13.48 -16.88 23.42
C THR A 185 12.51 -16.06 24.26
N GLU A 186 12.75 -14.75 24.38
CA GLU A 186 11.86 -13.84 25.11
C GLU A 186 10.49 -13.72 24.42
N LEU A 187 10.49 -13.51 23.10
CA LEU A 187 9.28 -13.40 22.30
C LEU A 187 8.44 -14.69 22.35
N ASP A 188 9.05 -15.87 22.15
CA ASP A 188 8.33 -17.15 22.18
C ASP A 188 7.73 -17.45 23.55
N SER A 189 8.44 -17.07 24.61
CA SER A 189 7.93 -17.20 25.99
C SER A 189 6.69 -16.35 26.20
N TYR A 190 6.70 -15.12 25.70
CA TYR A 190 5.57 -14.22 25.74
C TYR A 190 4.39 -14.69 24.90
N LEU A 191 4.63 -15.11 23.64
CA LEU A 191 3.59 -15.62 22.75
C LEU A 191 2.87 -16.82 23.36
N THR A 192 3.64 -17.72 23.96
CA THR A 192 3.11 -18.90 24.66
C THR A 192 2.33 -18.53 25.91
N ALA A 193 2.83 -17.58 26.71
CA ALA A 193 2.20 -17.19 27.97
C ALA A 193 0.86 -16.47 27.77
N ASN A 194 0.72 -15.74 26.66
CA ASN A 194 -0.45 -14.90 26.38
C ASN A 194 -1.38 -15.46 25.29
N ASP A 195 -1.09 -16.64 24.74
CA ASP A 195 -1.83 -17.22 23.60
C ASP A 195 -1.92 -16.22 22.42
N ALA A 196 -0.82 -15.50 22.19
CA ALA A 196 -0.72 -14.42 21.21
C ALA A 196 -0.28 -14.94 19.83
N SER A 197 -0.63 -14.19 18.77
CA SER A 197 -0.27 -14.56 17.40
C SER A 197 1.24 -14.45 17.16
N SER A 198 1.81 -15.40 16.41
CA SER A 198 3.22 -15.38 15.99
C SER A 198 3.47 -14.57 14.71
N ASP A 199 2.58 -13.64 14.41
CA ASP A 199 2.61 -12.87 13.17
C ASP A 199 3.78 -11.89 13.15
N VAL A 200 4.50 -11.87 12.03
CA VAL A 200 5.61 -10.94 11.86
C VAL A 200 5.07 -9.59 11.38
N SER A 201 5.40 -8.55 12.14
CA SER A 201 5.36 -7.17 11.68
C SER A 201 6.78 -6.59 11.71
N MET A 202 7.25 -6.10 10.56
CA MET A 202 8.61 -5.59 10.44
C MET A 202 8.78 -4.51 9.39
N LEU A 203 9.77 -3.65 9.61
CA LEU A 203 10.29 -2.68 8.65
C LEU A 203 11.62 -3.17 8.10
N ILE A 204 11.72 -3.30 6.78
CA ILE A 204 12.97 -3.54 6.09
C ILE A 204 13.44 -2.24 5.43
N THR A 205 14.66 -1.83 5.71
CA THR A 205 15.30 -0.68 5.07
C THR A 205 16.33 -1.15 4.05
N THR A 206 16.47 -0.39 2.97
CA THR A 206 17.45 -0.64 1.90
C THR A 206 18.44 0.50 1.78
N ARG A 207 19.47 0.34 0.93
CA ARG A 207 20.48 1.38 0.70
C ARG A 207 20.04 2.42 -0.32
N SER A 208 19.05 2.10 -1.17
CA SER A 208 18.60 2.97 -2.26
C SER A 208 17.17 2.62 -2.72
N LYS A 209 16.50 3.56 -3.40
CA LYS A 209 15.14 3.33 -3.95
C LYS A 209 15.08 2.19 -4.99
N PRO A 210 16.08 2.01 -5.87
CA PRO A 210 16.16 0.83 -6.71
C PRO A 210 16.25 -0.48 -5.92
N ASP A 211 17.04 -0.51 -4.84
CA ASP A 211 17.14 -1.69 -3.97
C ASP A 211 15.79 -1.99 -3.30
N ALA A 212 15.07 -0.96 -2.84
CA ALA A 212 13.72 -1.14 -2.30
C ALA A 212 12.75 -1.78 -3.32
N SER A 213 12.80 -1.33 -4.58
CA SER A 213 11.95 -1.88 -5.63
C SER A 213 12.32 -3.34 -5.96
N ASN A 214 13.62 -3.63 -6.08
CA ASN A 214 14.11 -5.00 -6.31
C ASN A 214 13.76 -5.93 -5.15
N LEU A 215 13.92 -5.45 -3.92
CA LEU A 215 13.54 -6.17 -2.71
C LEU A 215 12.03 -6.46 -2.69
N GLN A 216 11.19 -5.48 -3.01
CA GLN A 216 9.74 -5.66 -3.07
C GLN A 216 9.34 -6.78 -4.04
N MET A 217 9.96 -6.82 -5.22
CA MET A 217 9.72 -7.89 -6.20
C MET A 217 10.19 -9.25 -5.69
N LYS A 218 11.36 -9.31 -5.04
CA LYS A 218 11.93 -10.53 -4.49
C LYS A 218 11.10 -11.09 -3.33
N LEU A 219 10.65 -10.21 -2.42
CA LEU A 219 9.74 -10.56 -1.34
C LEU A 219 8.41 -11.10 -1.89
N MET A 220 7.81 -10.42 -2.87
CA MET A 220 6.59 -10.91 -3.52
C MET A 220 6.76 -12.27 -4.20
N TYR A 221 7.93 -12.54 -4.77
CA TYR A 221 8.22 -13.83 -5.39
C TYR A 221 8.36 -14.96 -4.36
N GLU A 222 9.11 -14.73 -3.27
CA GLU A 222 9.42 -15.74 -2.26
C GLU A 222 8.31 -15.92 -1.20
N PHE A 223 7.61 -14.84 -0.83
CA PHE A 223 6.63 -14.76 0.26
C PHE A 223 5.34 -14.00 -0.15
N PRO A 224 4.63 -14.44 -1.19
CA PRO A 224 3.48 -13.72 -1.73
C PRO A 224 2.29 -13.60 -0.76
N ALA A 225 2.19 -14.43 0.29
CA ALA A 225 1.08 -14.37 1.23
C ALA A 225 1.24 -13.26 2.29
N SER A 226 2.46 -12.73 2.47
CA SER A 226 2.67 -11.58 3.36
C SER A 226 2.13 -10.29 2.74
N ASN A 227 1.67 -9.37 3.57
CA ASN A 227 1.26 -8.05 3.10
C ASN A 227 2.46 -7.10 3.09
N TYR A 228 2.42 -6.18 2.13
CA TYR A 228 3.49 -5.23 1.87
C TYR A 228 2.91 -3.83 1.79
N ASP A 229 3.65 -2.89 2.35
CA ASP A 229 3.45 -1.48 2.08
C ASP A 229 4.80 -0.85 1.72
N SER A 230 4.85 -0.24 0.54
CA SER A 230 6.00 0.53 0.06
C SER A 230 5.54 1.44 -1.08
N ALA A 231 6.27 2.55 -1.29
CA ALA A 231 5.96 3.45 -2.40
C ALA A 231 5.97 2.75 -3.76
N HIS A 232 6.89 1.80 -3.97
CA HIS A 232 6.94 1.02 -5.20
C HIS A 232 5.71 0.13 -5.36
N TYR A 233 5.34 -0.61 -4.30
CA TYR A 233 4.15 -1.46 -4.29
C TYR A 233 2.88 -0.66 -4.59
N SER A 234 2.64 0.40 -3.82
CA SER A 234 1.44 1.22 -3.92
C SER A 234 1.35 1.93 -5.26
N LYS A 235 2.46 2.44 -5.79
CA LYS A 235 2.50 3.04 -7.14
C LYS A 235 2.10 2.03 -8.22
N VAL A 236 2.73 0.86 -8.25
CA VAL A 236 2.45 -0.17 -9.26
C VAL A 236 1.01 -0.67 -9.15
N TRP A 237 0.54 -0.91 -7.93
CA TRP A 237 -0.84 -1.33 -7.68
C TRP A 237 -1.83 -0.27 -8.17
N ASN A 238 -1.61 1.01 -7.82
CA ASN A 238 -2.46 2.13 -8.23
C ASN A 238 -2.51 2.31 -9.74
N GLU A 239 -1.34 2.26 -10.41
CA GLU A 239 -1.27 2.36 -11.86
C GLU A 239 -2.04 1.20 -12.53
N SER A 240 -1.88 -0.02 -12.02
CA SER A 240 -2.59 -1.20 -12.53
C SER A 240 -4.10 -1.11 -12.28
N TYR A 241 -4.52 -0.70 -11.09
CA TYR A 241 -5.91 -0.54 -10.71
C TYR A 241 -6.60 0.56 -11.55
N ASN A 242 -5.99 1.74 -11.62
CA ASN A 242 -6.51 2.86 -12.39
C ASN A 242 -6.58 2.56 -13.89
N LYS A 243 -5.62 1.80 -14.43
CA LYS A 243 -5.69 1.29 -15.81
C LYS A 243 -6.89 0.36 -16.01
N GLU A 244 -7.16 -0.56 -15.08
CA GLU A 244 -8.32 -1.45 -15.17
C GLU A 244 -9.64 -0.68 -15.10
N VAL A 245 -9.77 0.27 -14.17
CA VAL A 245 -10.92 1.17 -14.07
C VAL A 245 -11.11 1.94 -15.38
N GLY A 246 -10.02 2.50 -15.93
CA GLY A 246 -10.04 3.18 -17.23
C GLY A 246 -10.52 2.28 -18.37
N MET A 247 -10.08 1.02 -18.42
CA MET A 247 -10.53 0.05 -19.44
C MET A 247 -12.01 -0.34 -19.27
N LYS A 248 -12.49 -0.50 -18.03
CA LYS A 248 -13.91 -0.77 -17.72
C LYS A 248 -14.83 0.34 -18.23
N ILE A 249 -14.33 1.56 -18.36
CA ILE A 249 -15.06 2.70 -18.92
C ILE A 249 -14.89 2.78 -20.43
N ALA A 250 -13.65 2.69 -20.92
CA ALA A 250 -13.31 2.89 -22.32
C ALA A 250 -13.95 1.85 -23.24
N ILE A 251 -13.99 0.56 -22.84
CA ILE A 251 -14.53 -0.52 -23.67
C ILE A 251 -16.04 -0.30 -23.95
N PRO A 252 -16.92 -0.13 -22.95
CA PRO A 252 -18.32 0.19 -23.19
C PRO A 252 -18.51 1.47 -24.01
N SER A 253 -17.71 2.51 -23.78
CA SER A 253 -17.80 3.76 -24.55
C SER A 253 -17.49 3.54 -26.04
N VAL A 254 -16.44 2.78 -26.36
CA VAL A 254 -16.11 2.43 -27.76
C VAL A 254 -17.21 1.57 -28.38
N CYS A 255 -17.72 0.56 -27.67
CA CYS A 255 -18.82 -0.27 -28.15
C CYS A 255 -20.08 0.55 -28.44
N LEU A 256 -20.41 1.52 -27.58
CA LEU A 256 -21.55 2.41 -27.77
C LEU A 256 -21.38 3.29 -29.02
N VAL A 257 -20.19 3.88 -29.22
CA VAL A 257 -19.89 4.69 -30.41
C VAL A 257 -20.00 3.87 -31.70
N VAL A 258 -19.43 2.66 -31.70
CA VAL A 258 -19.50 1.75 -32.86
C VAL A 258 -20.94 1.37 -33.17
N LEU A 259 -21.73 1.05 -32.14
CA LEU A 259 -23.14 0.68 -32.29
C LEU A 259 -23.99 1.84 -32.84
N LEU A 260 -23.82 3.05 -32.30
CA LEU A 260 -24.51 4.24 -32.79
C LEU A 260 -24.13 4.56 -34.24
N THR A 261 -22.85 4.43 -34.58
CA THR A 261 -22.36 4.64 -35.95
C THR A 261 -22.94 3.60 -36.91
N GLY A 262 -22.99 2.32 -36.51
CA GLY A 262 -23.60 1.25 -37.29
C GLY A 262 -25.09 1.47 -37.55
N ILE A 263 -25.83 1.93 -36.54
CA ILE A 263 -27.25 2.29 -36.66
C ILE A 263 -27.44 3.43 -37.66
N GLU A 264 -26.63 4.49 -37.60
CA GLU A 264 -26.72 5.61 -38.55
C GLU A 264 -26.41 5.17 -39.98
N ILE A 265 -25.41 4.32 -40.19
CA ILE A 265 -25.09 3.74 -41.51
C ILE A 265 -26.28 2.91 -42.03
N LEU A 266 -26.89 2.08 -41.18
CA LEU A 266 -28.06 1.28 -41.52
C LEU A 266 -29.25 2.17 -41.93
N PHE A 267 -29.54 3.21 -41.15
CA PHE A 267 -30.61 4.18 -41.49
C PHE A 267 -30.33 4.92 -42.80
N ALA A 268 -29.08 5.32 -43.05
CA ALA A 268 -28.68 5.94 -44.31
C ALA A 268 -28.88 4.97 -45.50
N TRP A 269 -28.57 3.69 -45.31
CA TRP A 269 -28.74 2.65 -46.33
C TRP A 269 -30.22 2.34 -46.61
N LEU A 270 -31.05 2.25 -45.57
CA LEU A 270 -32.50 2.03 -45.70
C LEU A 270 -33.23 3.22 -46.35
N LYS A 271 -32.69 4.45 -46.21
CA LYS A 271 -33.24 5.65 -46.87
C LYS A 271 -32.87 5.77 -48.34
N LYS A 272 -31.98 4.93 -48.88
CA LYS A 272 -31.62 4.98 -50.31
C LYS A 272 -32.89 4.63 -51.11
N PRO A 273 -33.39 5.52 -51.98
CA PRO A 273 -34.60 5.24 -52.74
C PRO A 273 -34.36 3.99 -53.58
N ARG A 274 -35.23 2.97 -53.43
CA ARG A 274 -35.30 1.88 -54.41
C ARG A 274 -35.56 2.58 -55.74
N LYS A 275 -34.59 2.53 -56.65
CA LYS A 275 -34.87 2.88 -58.05
C LYS A 275 -36.07 2.02 -58.43
N GLN A 276 -37.18 2.65 -58.77
CA GLN A 276 -38.29 1.94 -59.40
C GLN A 276 -37.69 1.38 -60.68
N GLU A 277 -37.46 0.07 -60.69
CA GLU A 277 -37.14 -0.66 -61.91
C GLU A 277 -38.35 -0.48 -62.82
N ALA A 278 -38.12 0.24 -63.91
CA ALA A 278 -39.08 0.49 -64.98
C ALA A 278 -39.17 -0.73 -65.90
#